data_AF-V9FPF2-F1
#
_entry.id   AF-V9FPF2-F1
#
_cell.length_a   1.000
_cell.length_b   1.000
_cell.length_c   1.000
_cell.angle_alpha   90.00
_cell.angle_beta   90.00
_cell.angle_gamma   90.00
#
_symmetry.space_group_name_H-M   'P 1'
#
loop_
_entity.id
_entity.type
_entity.pdbx_description
1 polymer ?
#
loop_
_entity_poly.entity_id
_entity_poly.type
_entity_poly.pdbx_seq_one_letter_code
_entity_poly.pdbx_strand_id
1 'polypeptide(L)'
;MLLLRFNSTIFAGLRLLVAISILLGSEKPTQQLFDQSAVSDALAPPTDQHLKLHDSTQFRDIGNADDIFDWLTFTLIPTVFFTADVNETLSRRGYLDLSNQILGGVILEKTAVGFRDCNSTEAFVQLYPYCLAAEHPRTASIFLDLNMSSREAANTITSLKMNDTWVNYHTKLFRVTVATYNSSTDTFSVTRLDVNFREAGSVNPSVSTQSVPDYREQHMFGIKEFVEKFGNVHEYLGELEVLADSCSNSDECFLALREVIEALDDAAIWVNAYSMVGAITIIQLGSFVIRQLRFHPRLNVFARTVATSLRQFRDFIVIFIIIFMTFSLAGNSLFGKHVYQFSSASNSIVSCMNMLFQTFNYNSISSFRGAGIYFWSYMIVINTVLLNMMLAMVIGVYQTITQEGHDGEVSRQLIARIRKNYPSKEAIRSLLCWRGQGRTRLVPTKDHPARSTPSIADVEALEFFKNV
;
A
#
# COMPACT_ATOMS: atom_id res chain seq x y z
N MET A 1 33.40 -21.88 -3.14
CA MET A 1 32.26 -21.80 -2.17
C MET A 1 32.42 -20.69 -1.14
N LEU A 2 33.63 -20.36 -0.66
CA LEU A 2 33.89 -19.22 0.25
C LEU A 2 33.66 -17.83 -0.40
N LEU A 3 34.02 -17.65 -1.67
CA LEU A 3 33.84 -16.38 -2.39
C LEU A 3 32.35 -16.02 -2.66
N LEU A 4 31.48 -17.02 -2.84
CA LEU A 4 30.03 -16.80 -2.96
C LEU A 4 29.37 -16.40 -1.62
N ARG A 5 29.92 -16.87 -0.49
CA ARG A 5 29.47 -16.43 0.85
C ARG A 5 29.96 -15.02 1.18
N PHE A 6 31.16 -14.66 0.73
CA PHE A 6 31.74 -13.33 0.92
C PHE A 6 30.97 -12.23 0.18
N ASN A 7 30.51 -12.52 -1.04
CA ASN A 7 29.62 -11.62 -1.78
C ASN A 7 28.29 -11.42 -1.02
N SER A 8 27.69 -12.49 -0.50
CA SER A 8 26.43 -12.38 0.26
C SER A 8 26.53 -11.51 1.53
N THR A 9 27.68 -11.47 2.20
CA THR A 9 27.87 -10.68 3.43
C THR A 9 28.17 -9.21 3.15
N ILE A 10 28.95 -8.91 2.11
CA ILE A 10 29.23 -7.52 1.70
C ILE A 10 27.95 -6.86 1.19
N PHE A 11 27.18 -7.55 0.34
CA PHE A 11 25.88 -7.05 -0.12
C PHE A 11 24.86 -6.92 1.01
N ALA A 12 24.96 -7.72 2.08
CA ALA A 12 24.09 -7.58 3.25
C ALA A 12 24.48 -6.39 4.14
N GLY A 13 25.78 -6.15 4.34
CA GLY A 13 26.28 -4.94 5.01
C GLY A 13 25.89 -3.67 4.26
N LEU A 14 26.00 -3.68 2.93
CA LEU A 14 25.54 -2.57 2.09
C LEU A 14 24.02 -2.36 2.18
N ARG A 15 23.21 -3.43 2.21
CA ARG A 15 21.76 -3.34 2.40
C ARG A 15 21.37 -2.83 3.79
N LEU A 16 22.09 -3.24 4.83
CA LEU A 16 21.90 -2.75 6.19
C LEU A 16 22.26 -1.27 6.29
N LEU A 17 23.38 -0.85 5.69
CA LEU A 17 23.77 0.55 5.64
C LEU A 17 22.74 1.39 4.87
N VAL A 18 22.29 0.93 3.69
CA VAL A 18 21.22 1.60 2.92
C VAL A 18 19.92 1.66 3.72
N ALA A 19 19.51 0.58 4.40
CA ALA A 19 18.31 0.58 5.23
C ALA A 19 18.44 1.52 6.43
N ILE A 20 19.60 1.57 7.09
CA ILE A 20 19.89 2.52 8.17
C ILE A 20 19.90 3.95 7.63
N SER A 21 20.49 4.21 6.46
CA SER A 21 20.46 5.52 5.80
C SER A 21 19.04 5.97 5.46
N ILE A 22 18.18 5.06 4.99
CA ILE A 22 16.77 5.36 4.70
C ILE A 22 15.98 5.63 5.99
N LEU A 23 16.21 4.82 7.03
CA LEU A 23 15.55 4.97 8.35
C LEU A 23 16.00 6.23 9.09
N LEU A 24 17.27 6.63 8.94
CA LEU A 24 17.80 7.88 9.50
C LEU A 24 17.46 9.10 8.63
N GLY A 25 17.22 8.91 7.34
CA GLY A 25 16.83 9.97 6.39
C GLY A 25 15.35 10.34 6.44
N SER A 26 14.49 9.50 7.02
CA SER A 26 13.11 9.87 7.34
C SER A 26 13.05 10.64 8.67
N GLU A 27 13.67 11.81 8.72
CA GLU A 27 13.83 12.57 9.97
C GLU A 27 12.49 13.14 10.48
N LYS A 28 11.48 13.26 9.61
CA LYS A 28 10.11 13.63 10.04
C LYS A 28 9.30 12.39 10.39
N PRO A 29 8.75 12.28 11.61
CA PRO A 29 7.95 11.13 12.01
C PRO A 29 6.69 11.03 11.14
N THR A 30 6.42 9.84 10.61
CA THR A 30 5.20 9.51 9.85
C THR A 30 3.93 9.93 10.59
N GLN A 31 3.98 9.97 11.93
CA GLN A 31 2.88 10.46 12.75
C GLN A 31 2.57 11.94 12.53
N GLN A 32 3.57 12.82 12.41
CA GLN A 32 3.34 14.23 12.11
C GLN A 32 2.75 14.44 10.71
N LEU A 33 3.17 13.62 9.74
CA LEU A 33 2.58 13.64 8.39
C LEU A 33 1.15 13.09 8.38
N PHE A 34 0.84 12.11 9.24
CA PHE A 34 -0.52 11.62 9.42
C PHE A 34 -1.42 12.67 10.06
N ASP A 35 -0.94 13.40 11.07
CA ASP A 35 -1.70 14.46 11.73
C ASP A 35 -2.07 15.61 10.75
N GLN A 36 -1.35 15.76 9.63
CA GLN A 36 -1.73 16.68 8.54
C GLN A 36 -2.98 16.23 7.77
N SER A 37 -3.46 14.99 7.91
CA SER A 37 -4.77 14.61 7.41
C SER A 37 -5.91 15.37 8.11
N ALA A 38 -5.64 16.05 9.23
CA ALA A 38 -6.58 16.96 9.87
C ALA A 38 -7.05 18.10 8.93
N VAL A 39 -6.24 18.50 7.93
CA VAL A 39 -6.65 19.44 6.88
C VAL A 39 -7.85 18.89 6.09
N SER A 40 -7.85 17.59 5.81
CA SER A 40 -8.95 16.91 5.13
C SER A 40 -10.21 16.81 6.00
N ASP A 41 -10.03 16.61 7.31
CA ASP A 41 -11.13 16.56 8.27
C ASP A 41 -11.76 17.94 8.51
N ALA A 42 -10.97 19.01 8.46
CA ALA A 42 -11.47 20.38 8.55
C ALA A 42 -12.31 20.78 7.32
N LEU A 43 -11.92 20.35 6.12
CA LEU A 43 -12.62 20.68 4.87
C LEU A 43 -13.78 19.73 4.58
N ALA A 44 -13.71 18.48 5.03
CA ALA A 44 -14.68 17.43 4.76
C ALA A 44 -14.78 16.43 5.93
N PRO A 45 -15.36 16.84 7.07
CA PRO A 45 -15.42 16.03 8.27
C PRO A 45 -16.13 14.69 8.03
N PRO A 46 -15.76 13.63 8.77
CA PRO A 46 -16.45 12.35 8.71
C PRO A 46 -17.88 12.48 9.23
N THR A 47 -18.80 11.75 8.58
CA THR A 47 -20.27 11.85 8.76
C THR A 47 -20.77 11.56 10.19
N ASP A 48 -19.93 10.98 11.06
CA ASP A 48 -20.27 10.58 12.43
C ASP A 48 -19.93 11.63 13.51
N GLN A 49 -19.44 12.83 13.15
CA GLN A 49 -19.16 13.88 14.13
C GLN A 49 -20.22 15.00 14.11
N HIS A 50 -20.84 15.18 15.28
CA HIS A 50 -21.97 16.06 15.61
C HIS A 50 -21.72 17.57 15.44
N LEU A 51 -21.43 18.05 14.23
CA LEU A 51 -21.45 19.47 13.89
C LEU A 51 -22.19 19.67 12.57
N LYS A 52 -23.47 19.30 12.54
CA LYS A 52 -24.43 19.95 11.64
C LYS A 52 -24.65 21.35 12.18
N LEU A 53 -23.86 22.32 11.71
CA LEU A 53 -24.26 23.71 11.83
C LEU A 53 -25.63 23.79 11.12
N HIS A 54 -26.66 24.28 11.83
CA HIS A 54 -28.01 24.34 11.29
C HIS A 54 -27.95 25.03 9.91
N ASP A 55 -28.43 24.33 8.87
CA ASP A 55 -28.51 24.75 7.47
C ASP A 55 -27.24 24.68 6.59
N SER A 56 -26.12 24.09 7.04
CA SER A 56 -24.94 23.88 6.18
C SER A 56 -24.86 22.48 5.57
N THR A 57 -24.67 22.39 4.24
CA THR A 57 -24.38 21.12 3.56
C THR A 57 -22.92 20.72 3.82
N GLN A 58 -22.71 19.47 4.23
CA GLN A 58 -21.36 18.90 4.37
C GLN A 58 -20.86 18.39 3.01
N PHE A 59 -19.55 18.41 2.79
CA PHE A 59 -18.97 17.96 1.52
C PHE A 59 -19.35 16.52 1.15
N ARG A 60 -19.40 15.62 2.14
CA ARG A 60 -19.72 14.20 1.94
C ARG A 60 -21.21 13.95 1.70
N ASP A 61 -22.06 14.93 2.00
CA ASP A 61 -23.52 14.85 1.84
C ASP A 61 -24.00 15.46 0.51
N ILE A 62 -23.08 15.92 -0.36
CA ILE A 62 -23.41 16.49 -1.67
C ILE A 62 -24.04 15.40 -2.56
N GLY A 63 -25.32 15.59 -2.90
CA GLY A 63 -26.10 14.68 -3.74
C GLY A 63 -26.46 15.25 -5.12
N ASN A 64 -26.49 16.57 -5.25
CA ASN A 64 -26.84 17.28 -6.49
C ASN A 64 -25.85 18.43 -6.80
N ALA A 65 -25.91 18.97 -8.03
CA ALA A 65 -25.12 20.12 -8.43
C ALA A 65 -25.44 21.38 -7.59
N ASP A 66 -26.70 21.57 -7.19
CA ASP A 66 -27.10 22.72 -6.35
C ASP A 66 -26.46 22.67 -4.96
N ASP A 67 -26.33 21.47 -4.37
CA ASP A 67 -25.72 21.26 -3.05
C ASP A 67 -24.26 21.70 -3.02
N ILE A 68 -23.58 21.69 -4.17
CA ILE A 68 -22.19 22.15 -4.31
C ILE A 68 -22.13 23.66 -4.04
N PHE A 69 -23.04 24.45 -4.62
CA PHE A 69 -23.04 25.89 -4.41
C PHE A 69 -23.43 26.25 -2.98
N ASP A 70 -24.32 25.48 -2.37
CA ASP A 70 -24.68 25.64 -0.96
C ASP A 70 -23.49 25.30 -0.06
N TRP A 71 -22.75 24.23 -0.37
CA TRP A 71 -21.53 23.87 0.38
C TRP A 71 -20.43 24.93 0.23
N LEU A 72 -20.20 25.43 -0.99
CA LEU A 72 -19.22 26.49 -1.25
C LEU A 72 -19.54 27.75 -0.43
N THR A 73 -20.81 28.15 -0.41
CA THR A 73 -21.25 29.41 0.22
C THR A 73 -21.31 29.32 1.73
N PHE A 74 -21.88 28.22 2.27
CA PHE A 74 -22.18 28.11 3.70
C PHE A 74 -21.13 27.33 4.49
N THR A 75 -20.28 26.54 3.84
CA THR A 75 -19.30 25.69 4.53
C THR A 75 -17.87 26.05 4.14
N LEU A 76 -17.52 26.04 2.84
CA LEU A 76 -16.13 26.24 2.40
C LEU A 76 -15.65 27.68 2.64
N ILE A 77 -16.39 28.69 2.17
CA ILE A 77 -15.98 30.10 2.30
C ILE A 77 -15.79 30.50 3.77
N PRO A 78 -16.72 30.22 4.70
CA PRO A 78 -16.53 30.55 6.12
C PRO A 78 -15.33 29.83 6.75
N THR A 79 -15.01 28.62 6.27
CA THR A 79 -13.89 27.81 6.77
C THR A 79 -12.53 28.33 6.28
N VAL A 80 -12.44 28.75 5.02
CA VAL A 80 -11.19 29.19 4.38
C VAL A 80 -10.93 30.68 4.61
N PHE A 81 -11.96 31.51 4.51
CA PHE A 81 -11.88 32.97 4.62
C PHE A 81 -12.27 33.46 6.02
N PHE A 82 -11.92 32.70 7.07
CA PHE A 82 -12.31 33.03 8.43
C PHE A 82 -11.78 34.41 8.83
N THR A 83 -12.70 35.30 9.19
CA THR A 83 -12.39 36.62 9.76
C THR A 83 -12.69 36.59 11.24
N ALA A 84 -11.65 36.53 12.08
CA ALA A 84 -11.79 36.59 13.54
C ALA A 84 -12.13 38.03 13.99
N ASP A 85 -13.38 38.48 13.83
CA ASP A 85 -13.75 39.84 14.26
C ASP A 85 -14.54 39.87 15.56
N VAL A 86 -13.88 40.41 16.59
CA VAL A 86 -14.50 41.30 17.59
C VAL A 86 -13.63 42.55 17.86
N ASN A 87 -12.31 42.53 17.58
CA ASN A 87 -11.41 43.66 17.91
C ASN A 87 -10.17 43.76 16.99
N GLU A 88 -10.32 43.54 15.67
CA GLU A 88 -9.37 43.88 14.57
C GLU A 88 -7.85 43.92 14.87
N THR A 89 -7.33 43.05 15.73
CA THR A 89 -5.91 43.09 16.15
C THR A 89 -5.18 41.78 15.95
N LEU A 90 -5.89 40.71 15.58
CA LEU A 90 -5.29 39.50 14.99
C LEU A 90 -5.99 39.19 13.66
N SER A 91 -5.52 39.84 12.59
CA SER A 91 -5.87 39.50 11.20
C SER A 91 -5.27 38.14 10.83
N ARG A 92 -5.87 37.06 11.34
CA ARG A 92 -5.46 35.67 11.06
C ARG A 92 -6.18 35.14 9.81
N ARG A 93 -6.11 35.89 8.71
CA ARG A 93 -6.70 35.51 7.41
C ARG A 93 -5.93 34.34 6.80
N GLY A 94 -6.65 33.45 6.11
CA GLY A 94 -6.04 32.34 5.37
C GLY A 94 -5.46 31.22 6.25
N TYR A 95 -5.84 31.12 7.52
CA TYR A 95 -5.52 29.94 8.34
C TYR A 95 -6.69 28.98 8.34
N LEU A 96 -6.41 27.72 7.99
CA LEU A 96 -7.29 26.60 8.22
C LEU A 96 -7.00 26.03 9.62
N ASP A 97 -7.99 26.09 10.49
CA ASP A 97 -7.86 25.72 11.92
C ASP A 97 -6.74 26.55 12.62
N LEU A 98 -6.04 25.97 13.60
CA LEU A 98 -5.08 26.68 14.46
C LEU A 98 -3.65 26.77 13.91
N SER A 99 -3.26 26.03 12.87
CA SER A 99 -1.84 25.91 12.49
C SER A 99 -1.55 25.79 10.99
N ASN A 100 -2.54 25.53 10.14
CA ASN A 100 -2.33 25.38 8.70
C ASN A 100 -2.61 26.70 8.00
N GLN A 101 -1.64 27.24 7.28
CA GLN A 101 -1.81 28.43 6.46
C GLN A 101 -2.12 28.02 5.02
N ILE A 102 -3.11 28.65 4.38
CA ILE A 102 -3.48 28.41 2.99
C ILE A 102 -2.55 29.26 2.10
N LEU A 103 -2.06 28.67 1.01
CA LEU A 103 -1.14 29.31 0.09
C LEU A 103 -1.92 29.96 -1.06
N GLY A 104 -1.87 31.29 -1.17
CA GLY A 104 -2.43 32.09 -2.26
C GLY A 104 -3.97 32.14 -2.34
N GLY A 105 -4.63 30.99 -2.46
CA GLY A 105 -6.06 30.92 -2.76
C GLY A 105 -6.63 29.53 -2.87
N VAL A 106 -7.90 29.47 -3.28
CA VAL A 106 -8.61 28.23 -3.58
C VAL A 106 -8.83 28.13 -5.09
N ILE A 107 -8.44 27.00 -5.67
CA ILE A 107 -8.67 26.72 -7.09
C ILE A 107 -9.91 25.84 -7.22
N LEU A 108 -10.87 26.29 -8.02
CA LEU A 108 -12.09 25.57 -8.36
C LEU A 108 -12.03 25.16 -9.83
N GLU A 109 -12.06 23.88 -10.13
CA GLU A 109 -11.99 23.34 -11.48
C GLU A 109 -13.27 22.58 -11.84
N LYS A 110 -13.80 22.87 -13.02
CA LYS A 110 -14.91 22.12 -13.62
C LYS A 110 -14.42 21.43 -14.88
N THR A 111 -14.57 20.13 -14.93
CA THR A 111 -14.38 19.33 -16.15
C THR A 111 -15.72 19.05 -16.80
N ALA A 112 -16.01 19.70 -17.92
CA ALA A 112 -17.23 19.52 -18.68
C ALA A 112 -17.09 18.40 -19.73
N VAL A 113 -18.20 17.72 -20.00
CA VAL A 113 -18.32 16.72 -21.07
C VAL A 113 -18.91 17.38 -22.31
N GLY A 114 -18.37 17.05 -23.50
CA GLY A 114 -18.94 17.49 -24.77
C GLY A 114 -20.23 16.74 -25.10
N PHE A 115 -21.03 17.28 -26.02
CA PHE A 115 -22.16 16.55 -26.59
C PHE A 115 -21.74 15.87 -27.88
N ARG A 116 -22.32 14.70 -28.13
CA ARG A 116 -22.40 14.14 -29.47
C ARG A 116 -23.86 13.90 -29.83
N ASP A 117 -24.11 13.86 -31.12
CA ASP A 117 -25.36 13.36 -31.64
C ASP A 117 -25.50 11.89 -31.23
N CYS A 118 -26.61 11.56 -30.56
CA CYS A 118 -26.91 10.20 -30.16
C CYS A 118 -26.99 9.32 -31.43
N ASN A 119 -26.10 8.34 -31.55
CA ASN A 119 -26.12 7.44 -32.70
C ASN A 119 -27.17 6.35 -32.48
N SER A 120 -28.44 6.62 -32.83
CA SER A 120 -29.45 5.57 -32.95
C SER A 120 -30.58 5.92 -33.93
N THR A 121 -30.95 4.93 -34.73
CA THR A 121 -32.16 4.90 -35.55
C THR A 121 -33.37 4.57 -34.67
N GLU A 122 -33.92 5.49 -33.87
CA GLU A 122 -35.20 5.26 -33.15
C GLU A 122 -35.83 6.50 -32.46
N ALA A 123 -37.11 6.37 -32.09
CA ALA A 123 -38.02 7.40 -31.59
C ALA A 123 -37.56 8.21 -30.37
N PHE A 124 -36.62 7.69 -29.57
CA PHE A 124 -36.13 8.35 -28.37
C PHE A 124 -35.27 9.59 -28.65
N VAL A 125 -34.72 9.73 -29.87
CA VAL A 125 -33.97 10.94 -30.28
C VAL A 125 -34.88 12.18 -30.31
N GLN A 126 -36.19 12.01 -30.54
CA GLN A 126 -37.15 13.12 -30.46
C GLN A 126 -37.35 13.63 -29.03
N LEU A 127 -37.20 12.78 -28.01
CA LEU A 127 -37.28 13.17 -26.60
C LEU A 127 -35.90 13.56 -26.02
N TYR A 128 -34.83 12.92 -26.49
CA TYR A 128 -33.47 13.07 -25.98
C TYR A 128 -32.48 13.23 -27.15
N PRO A 129 -32.40 14.44 -27.75
CA PRO A 129 -31.60 14.67 -28.95
C PRO A 129 -30.09 14.70 -28.68
N TYR A 130 -29.65 14.94 -27.43
CA TYR A 130 -28.24 15.11 -27.07
C TYR A 130 -27.77 14.00 -26.13
N CYS A 131 -26.63 13.39 -26.48
CA CYS A 131 -25.95 12.42 -25.62
C CYS A 131 -24.64 13.01 -25.13
N LEU A 132 -24.32 12.74 -23.86
CA LEU A 132 -23.01 13.08 -23.30
C LEU A 132 -21.94 12.20 -23.98
N ALA A 133 -20.91 12.85 -24.52
CA ALA A 133 -19.76 12.22 -25.15
C ALA A 133 -18.51 12.55 -24.35
N ALA A 134 -17.90 11.54 -23.74
CA ALA A 134 -16.65 11.70 -23.00
C ALA A 134 -15.42 12.02 -23.89
N GLU A 135 -15.61 12.51 -25.12
CA GLU A 135 -14.52 12.90 -26.01
C GLU A 135 -14.00 14.30 -25.63
N HIS A 136 -12.73 14.35 -25.21
CA HIS A 136 -11.98 15.55 -24.84
C HIS A 136 -12.64 16.40 -23.74
N PRO A 137 -12.53 15.97 -22.46
CA PRO A 137 -12.98 16.77 -21.33
C PRO A 137 -12.33 18.17 -21.37
N ARG A 138 -13.15 19.23 -21.29
CA ARG A 138 -12.66 20.61 -21.19
C ARG A 138 -12.70 21.04 -19.73
N THR A 139 -11.54 21.46 -19.22
CA THR A 139 -11.42 21.96 -17.85
C THR A 139 -11.48 23.49 -17.86
N ALA A 140 -12.35 24.06 -17.03
CA ALA A 140 -12.42 25.48 -16.76
C ALA A 140 -12.13 25.72 -15.28
N SER A 141 -11.24 26.65 -14.97
CA SER A 141 -10.80 26.97 -13.61
C SER A 141 -11.25 28.37 -13.19
N ILE A 142 -11.55 28.52 -11.91
CA ILE A 142 -11.78 29.81 -11.26
C ILE A 142 -10.91 29.85 -10.01
N PHE A 143 -10.27 30.98 -9.79
CA PHE A 143 -9.40 31.22 -8.64
C PHE A 143 -10.09 32.15 -7.65
N LEU A 144 -10.16 31.72 -6.39
CA LEU A 144 -10.60 32.55 -5.27
C LEU A 144 -9.35 33.00 -4.50
N ASP A 145 -8.97 34.26 -4.70
CA ASP A 145 -7.81 34.88 -4.05
C ASP A 145 -8.11 35.13 -2.56
N LEU A 146 -7.20 34.74 -1.67
CA LEU A 146 -7.31 34.98 -0.22
C LEU A 146 -7.33 36.46 0.17
N ASN A 147 -6.87 37.35 -0.69
CA ASN A 147 -6.95 38.80 -0.49
C ASN A 147 -8.39 39.32 -0.56
N MET A 148 -9.31 38.57 -1.19
CA MET A 148 -10.73 38.92 -1.25
C MET A 148 -11.39 38.75 0.12
N SER A 149 -12.39 39.59 0.41
CA SER A 149 -13.22 39.41 1.60
C SER A 149 -14.14 38.18 1.46
N SER A 150 -14.52 37.58 2.59
CA SER A 150 -15.47 36.45 2.62
C SER A 150 -16.79 36.76 1.89
N ARG A 151 -17.23 38.02 1.95
CA ARG A 151 -18.42 38.50 1.24
C ARG A 151 -18.21 38.60 -0.27
N GLU A 152 -17.06 39.10 -0.72
CA GLU A 152 -16.72 39.16 -2.15
C GLU A 152 -16.60 37.76 -2.74
N ALA A 153 -15.95 36.83 -2.04
CA ALA A 153 -15.88 35.42 -2.45
C ALA A 153 -17.29 34.80 -2.58
N ALA A 154 -18.17 35.04 -1.60
CA ALA A 154 -19.56 34.55 -1.65
C ALA A 154 -20.36 35.19 -2.81
N ASN A 155 -20.14 36.48 -3.10
CA ASN A 155 -20.77 37.15 -4.23
C ASN A 155 -20.32 36.56 -5.58
N THR A 156 -19.05 36.19 -5.72
CA THR A 156 -18.54 35.49 -6.91
C THR A 156 -19.26 34.16 -7.11
N ILE A 157 -19.36 33.33 -6.06
CA ILE A 157 -20.06 32.03 -6.14
C ILE A 157 -21.55 32.19 -6.46
N THR A 158 -22.24 33.14 -5.83
CA THR A 158 -23.67 33.38 -6.10
C THR A 158 -23.92 33.86 -7.53
N SER A 159 -23.05 34.69 -8.09
CA SER A 159 -23.14 35.10 -9.51
C SER A 159 -22.99 33.91 -10.47
N LEU A 160 -22.13 32.94 -10.11
CA LEU A 160 -21.92 31.73 -10.90
C LEU A 160 -23.11 30.77 -10.82
N LYS A 161 -23.74 30.67 -9.65
CA LYS A 161 -25.00 29.94 -9.45
C LYS A 161 -26.13 30.56 -10.28
N MET A 162 -26.30 31.89 -10.25
CA MET A 162 -27.37 32.59 -10.98
C MET A 162 -27.25 32.47 -12.50
N ASN A 163 -26.03 32.41 -13.02
CA ASN A 163 -25.80 32.29 -14.45
C ASN A 163 -25.99 30.85 -14.99
N ASP A 164 -26.05 29.82 -14.12
CA ASP A 164 -26.18 28.38 -14.48
C ASP A 164 -25.15 27.87 -15.52
N THR A 165 -24.05 28.61 -15.70
CA THR A 165 -23.05 28.32 -16.74
C THR A 165 -21.91 27.42 -16.24
N TRP A 166 -21.69 27.38 -14.93
CA TRP A 166 -20.55 26.68 -14.35
C TRP A 166 -20.90 25.25 -13.95
N VAL A 167 -21.16 24.92 -12.69
CA VAL A 167 -21.44 23.51 -12.33
C VAL A 167 -22.90 23.18 -12.63
N ASN A 168 -23.10 22.22 -13.54
CA ASN A 168 -24.43 21.72 -13.93
C ASN A 168 -24.38 20.23 -14.29
N TYR A 169 -25.49 19.67 -14.76
CA TYR A 169 -25.64 18.25 -15.14
C TYR A 169 -24.74 17.78 -16.30
N HIS A 170 -24.03 18.69 -16.97
CA HIS A 170 -23.02 18.38 -18.01
C HIS A 170 -21.59 18.31 -17.46
N THR A 171 -21.44 18.45 -16.15
CA THR A 171 -20.15 18.37 -15.46
C THR A 171 -19.82 16.91 -15.22
N LYS A 172 -18.59 16.49 -15.53
CA LYS A 172 -18.06 15.17 -15.17
C LYS A 172 -17.44 15.16 -13.80
N LEU A 173 -16.66 16.19 -13.53
CA LEU A 173 -15.87 16.32 -12.31
C LEU A 173 -15.85 17.78 -11.92
N PHE A 174 -16.19 18.06 -10.67
CA PHE A 174 -15.91 19.31 -10.02
C PHE A 174 -14.83 19.07 -8.96
N ARG A 175 -13.77 19.87 -8.97
CA ARG A 175 -12.62 19.72 -8.07
C ARG A 175 -12.34 21.03 -7.36
N VAL A 176 -12.13 20.95 -6.06
CA VAL A 176 -11.59 22.05 -5.25
C VAL A 176 -10.21 21.66 -4.78
N THR A 177 -9.21 22.49 -5.08
CA THR A 177 -7.83 22.28 -4.65
C THR A 177 -7.42 23.38 -3.68
N VAL A 178 -6.96 22.96 -2.50
CA VAL A 178 -6.44 23.85 -1.44
C VAL A 178 -5.04 23.39 -1.09
N ALA A 179 -4.06 24.28 -1.28
CA ALA A 179 -2.69 24.06 -0.84
C ALA A 179 -2.48 24.74 0.50
N THR A 180 -1.89 24.03 1.45
CA THR A 180 -1.63 24.53 2.80
C THR A 180 -0.19 24.25 3.22
N TYR A 181 0.39 25.16 4.00
CA TYR A 181 1.66 24.99 4.68
C TYR A 181 1.47 25.01 6.19
N ASN A 182 2.06 24.04 6.88
CA ASN A 182 2.06 23.99 8.34
C ASN A 182 3.45 24.30 8.87
N SER A 183 3.60 25.48 9.48
CA SER A 183 4.88 25.96 10.03
C SER A 183 5.32 25.26 11.32
N SER A 184 4.45 24.48 11.97
CA SER A 184 4.83 23.71 13.18
C SER A 184 5.45 22.36 12.84
N THR A 185 5.20 21.84 11.64
CA THR A 185 5.73 20.55 11.16
C THR A 185 6.60 20.69 9.92
N ASP A 186 6.69 21.90 9.36
CA ASP A 186 7.32 22.23 8.10
C ASP A 186 6.85 21.30 6.99
N THR A 187 5.53 21.22 6.78
CA THR A 187 4.94 20.33 5.76
C THR A 187 4.00 21.10 4.85
N PHE A 188 4.15 20.85 3.55
CA PHE A 188 3.19 21.26 2.54
C PHE A 188 2.14 20.16 2.39
N SER A 189 0.88 20.53 2.26
CA SER A 189 -0.21 19.61 2.01
C SER A 189 -1.12 20.14 0.90
N VAL A 190 -1.41 19.30 -0.08
CA VAL A 190 -2.35 19.60 -1.16
C VAL A 190 -3.59 18.74 -0.94
N THR A 191 -4.72 19.39 -0.64
CA THR A 191 -6.01 18.72 -0.45
C THR A 191 -6.89 18.94 -1.67
N ARG A 192 -7.40 17.84 -2.22
CA ARG A 192 -8.33 17.82 -3.36
C ARG A 192 -9.67 17.25 -2.91
N LEU A 193 -10.72 18.03 -3.14
CA LEU A 193 -12.10 17.63 -2.95
C LEU A 193 -12.75 17.44 -4.31
N ASP A 194 -12.98 16.18 -4.68
CA ASP A 194 -13.46 15.76 -5.98
C ASP A 194 -14.92 15.31 -5.90
N VAL A 195 -15.80 15.99 -6.61
CA VAL A 195 -17.20 15.61 -6.80
C VAL A 195 -17.34 15.02 -8.20
N ASN A 196 -17.43 13.69 -8.28
CA ASN A 196 -17.53 12.96 -9.54
C ASN A 196 -18.99 12.68 -9.90
N PHE A 197 -19.42 13.19 -11.05
CA PHE A 197 -20.73 12.94 -11.64
C PHE A 197 -20.61 11.74 -12.57
N ARG A 198 -21.23 10.62 -12.17
CA ARG A 198 -21.23 9.42 -13.00
C ARG A 198 -22.24 9.56 -14.13
N GLU A 199 -22.01 8.87 -15.23
CA GLU A 199 -22.91 8.85 -16.40
C GLU A 199 -24.35 8.40 -16.06
N ALA A 200 -24.53 7.63 -14.98
CA ALA A 200 -25.83 7.23 -14.46
C ALA A 200 -26.58 8.34 -13.69
N GLY A 201 -25.99 9.54 -13.56
CA GLY A 201 -26.56 10.68 -12.83
C GLY A 201 -26.27 10.70 -11.32
N SER A 202 -25.54 9.71 -10.79
CA SER A 202 -25.17 9.69 -9.37
C SER A 202 -23.94 10.58 -9.09
N VAL A 203 -23.97 11.30 -7.98
CA VAL A 203 -22.86 12.11 -7.48
C VAL A 203 -22.05 11.32 -6.44
N ASN A 204 -20.72 11.39 -6.53
CA ASN A 204 -19.81 10.70 -5.61
C ASN A 204 -18.71 11.66 -5.13
N PRO A 205 -18.84 12.25 -3.93
CA PRO A 205 -17.80 13.08 -3.33
C PRO A 205 -16.64 12.21 -2.82
N SER A 206 -15.42 12.68 -3.03
CA SER A 206 -14.18 12.03 -2.60
C SER A 206 -13.15 13.08 -2.20
N VAL A 207 -12.30 12.75 -1.23
CA VAL A 207 -11.28 13.66 -0.70
C VAL A 207 -9.96 12.92 -0.71
N SER A 208 -8.91 13.61 -1.16
CA SER A 208 -7.54 13.11 -1.09
C SER A 208 -6.61 14.23 -0.67
N THR A 209 -5.74 13.96 0.29
CA THR A 209 -4.69 14.89 0.73
C THR A 209 -3.34 14.23 0.53
N GLN A 210 -2.43 14.98 -0.10
CA GLN A 210 -1.04 14.57 -0.28
C GLN A 210 -0.16 15.55 0.47
N SER A 211 0.69 15.04 1.36
CA SER A 211 1.58 15.86 2.18
C SER A 211 3.03 15.59 1.82
N VAL A 212 3.78 16.67 1.64
CA VAL A 212 5.21 16.67 1.31
C VAL A 212 5.94 17.45 2.41
N PRO A 213 6.90 16.83 3.11
CA PRO A 213 7.73 17.55 4.07
C PRO A 213 8.64 18.56 3.37
N ASP A 214 8.76 19.75 3.97
CA ASP A 214 9.76 20.74 3.58
C ASP A 214 11.15 20.31 4.05
N TYR A 215 12.11 20.26 3.12
CA TYR A 215 13.49 19.86 3.35
C TYR A 215 14.48 21.03 3.33
N ARG A 216 14.02 22.29 3.28
CA ARG A 216 14.87 23.49 3.12
C ARG A 216 16.05 23.60 4.09
N GLU A 217 15.91 23.14 5.33
CA GLU A 217 16.97 23.20 6.35
C GLU A 217 17.68 21.85 6.61
N GLN A 218 17.32 20.77 5.92
CA GLN A 218 17.88 19.45 6.18
C GLN A 218 19.03 19.12 5.20
N HIS A 219 20.27 19.16 5.70
CA HIS A 219 21.44 18.63 5.00
C HIS A 219 21.40 17.08 4.96
N MET A 220 20.65 16.51 4.02
CA MET A 220 20.55 15.06 3.93
C MET A 220 21.84 14.42 3.39
N PHE A 221 22.54 13.67 4.26
CA PHE A 221 23.64 12.79 3.89
C PHE A 221 23.09 11.57 3.12
N GLY A 222 23.30 11.50 1.81
CA GLY A 222 23.23 10.22 1.09
C GLY A 222 22.45 10.15 -0.22
N ILE A 223 21.83 11.23 -0.69
CA ILE A 223 21.15 11.21 -1.99
C ILE A 223 21.38 12.50 -2.77
N LYS A 224 22.65 12.82 -3.09
CA LYS A 224 23.01 13.98 -3.92
C LYS A 224 22.19 14.08 -5.21
N GLU A 225 21.84 12.95 -5.82
CA GLU A 225 21.07 12.88 -7.07
C GLU A 225 19.56 13.15 -6.89
N PHE A 226 18.99 12.78 -5.74
CA PHE A 226 17.61 13.15 -5.35
C PHE A 226 17.59 14.61 -4.92
N VAL A 227 18.59 15.06 -4.15
CA VAL A 227 18.76 16.45 -3.71
C VAL A 227 19.12 17.39 -4.87
N GLU A 228 19.77 16.94 -5.94
CA GLU A 228 19.98 17.75 -7.17
C GLU A 228 18.67 17.92 -7.94
N LYS A 229 17.87 16.84 -8.06
CA LYS A 229 16.60 16.89 -8.77
C LYS A 229 15.53 17.66 -8.00
N PHE A 230 15.50 17.50 -6.68
CA PHE A 230 14.71 18.33 -5.76
C PHE A 230 15.33 19.72 -5.57
N GLY A 231 16.62 19.88 -5.81
CA GLY A 231 17.35 21.16 -5.77
C GLY A 231 16.85 22.14 -6.82
N ASN A 232 16.50 21.62 -8.01
CA ASN A 232 15.79 22.40 -9.01
C ASN A 232 14.36 22.73 -8.59
N VAL A 233 13.66 21.87 -7.82
CA VAL A 233 12.33 22.22 -7.26
C VAL A 233 12.47 23.22 -6.09
N HIS A 234 13.60 23.17 -5.38
CA HIS A 234 13.92 23.97 -4.20
C HIS A 234 14.25 25.43 -4.53
N GLU A 235 14.97 25.66 -5.63
CA GLU A 235 15.21 27.02 -6.18
C GLU A 235 13.88 27.67 -6.61
N TYR A 236 12.95 26.87 -7.13
CA TYR A 236 11.62 27.32 -7.55
C TYR A 236 10.66 27.55 -6.36
N LEU A 237 10.60 26.65 -5.36
CA LEU A 237 9.68 26.79 -4.21
C LEU A 237 9.99 28.01 -3.33
N GLY A 238 11.27 28.37 -3.14
CA GLY A 238 11.67 29.55 -2.38
C GLY A 238 11.34 30.88 -3.07
N GLU A 239 11.44 30.94 -4.40
CA GLU A 239 10.99 32.09 -5.20
C GLU A 239 9.45 32.11 -5.36
N LEU A 240 8.80 30.95 -5.48
CA LEU A 240 7.34 30.85 -5.68
C LEU A 240 6.50 31.05 -4.41
N GLU A 241 6.99 30.69 -3.22
CA GLU A 241 6.31 30.99 -1.94
C GLU A 241 6.24 32.51 -1.71
N VAL A 242 7.28 33.25 -2.12
CA VAL A 242 7.30 34.71 -2.12
C VAL A 242 6.38 35.30 -3.19
N LEU A 243 6.27 34.65 -4.35
CA LEU A 243 5.34 35.07 -5.41
C LEU A 243 3.88 34.84 -5.04
N ALA A 244 3.52 33.69 -4.45
CA ALA A 244 2.14 33.37 -4.08
C ALA A 244 1.55 34.33 -3.03
N ASP A 245 2.39 34.94 -2.18
CA ASP A 245 1.97 35.90 -1.15
C ASP A 245 2.07 37.38 -1.62
N SER A 246 2.76 37.66 -2.74
CA SER A 246 2.99 39.03 -3.25
C SER A 246 2.36 39.35 -4.61
N CYS A 247 1.52 38.48 -5.17
CA CYS A 247 0.88 38.74 -6.46
C CYS A 247 -0.13 39.90 -6.38
N SER A 248 0.07 40.94 -7.22
CA SER A 248 -0.86 42.08 -7.32
C SER A 248 -2.05 41.83 -8.24
N ASN A 249 -1.98 40.81 -9.11
CA ASN A 249 -3.01 40.43 -10.08
C ASN A 249 -3.49 38.99 -9.82
N SER A 250 -4.80 38.76 -9.88
CA SER A 250 -5.43 37.45 -9.63
C SER A 250 -4.96 36.36 -10.60
N ASP A 251 -4.74 36.72 -11.88
CA ASP A 251 -4.36 35.77 -12.92
C ASP A 251 -2.89 35.30 -12.79
N GLU A 252 -2.01 36.20 -12.37
CA GLU A 252 -0.60 35.88 -12.07
C GLU A 252 -0.52 34.99 -10.83
N CYS A 253 -1.33 35.28 -9.80
CA CYS A 253 -1.42 34.46 -8.58
C CYS A 253 -1.92 33.05 -8.90
N PHE A 254 -2.93 32.93 -9.77
CA PHE A 254 -3.43 31.63 -10.21
C PHE A 254 -2.36 30.79 -10.91
N LEU A 255 -1.60 31.39 -11.84
CA LEU A 255 -0.53 30.68 -12.57
C LEU A 255 0.61 30.26 -11.64
N ALA A 256 1.05 31.16 -10.74
CA ALA A 256 2.10 30.86 -9.77
C ALA A 256 1.70 29.73 -8.81
N LEU A 257 0.49 29.79 -8.24
CA LEU A 257 0.00 28.75 -7.33
C LEU A 257 -0.13 27.39 -8.05
N ARG A 258 -0.59 27.39 -9.30
CA ARG A 258 -0.71 26.16 -10.09
C ARG A 258 0.65 25.51 -10.34
N GLU A 259 1.68 26.29 -10.64
CA GLU A 259 3.05 25.81 -10.81
C GLU A 259 3.60 25.18 -9.51
N VAL A 260 3.34 25.81 -8.35
CA VAL A 260 3.70 25.24 -7.04
C VAL A 260 2.99 23.91 -6.80
N ILE A 261 1.68 23.83 -7.05
CA ILE A 261 0.91 22.61 -6.83
C ILE A 261 1.41 21.47 -7.74
N GLU A 262 1.71 21.76 -9.01
CA GLU A 262 2.27 20.77 -9.93
C GLU A 262 3.64 20.27 -9.46
N ALA A 263 4.51 21.17 -8.97
CA ALA A 263 5.79 20.79 -8.40
C ALA A 263 5.65 19.93 -7.12
N LEU A 264 4.67 20.26 -6.26
CA LEU A 264 4.35 19.49 -5.05
C LEU A 264 3.81 18.10 -5.37
N ASP A 265 2.99 17.95 -6.41
CA ASP A 265 2.50 16.64 -6.88
C ASP A 265 3.64 15.76 -7.37
N ASP A 266 4.53 16.32 -8.20
CA ASP A 266 5.70 15.61 -8.69
C ASP A 266 6.59 15.16 -7.53
N ALA A 267 6.81 16.05 -6.55
CA ALA A 267 7.53 15.73 -5.32
C ALA A 267 6.86 14.60 -4.52
N ALA A 268 5.53 14.64 -4.36
CA ALA A 268 4.78 13.62 -3.64
C ALA A 268 4.93 12.23 -4.28
N ILE A 269 4.97 12.13 -5.62
CA ILE A 269 5.22 10.87 -6.33
C ILE A 269 6.60 10.32 -5.95
N TRP A 270 7.64 11.15 -5.95
CA TRP A 270 9.00 10.75 -5.59
C TRP A 270 9.12 10.34 -4.12
N VAL A 271 8.49 11.06 -3.20
CA VAL A 271 8.46 10.73 -1.76
C VAL A 271 7.75 9.38 -1.54
N ASN A 272 6.63 9.15 -2.22
CA ASN A 272 5.91 7.87 -2.17
C ASN A 272 6.75 6.72 -2.74
N ALA A 273 7.41 6.93 -3.89
CA ALA A 273 8.30 5.94 -4.48
C ALA A 273 9.49 5.62 -3.56
N TYR A 274 10.10 6.63 -2.94
CA TYR A 274 11.17 6.45 -1.97
C TYR A 274 10.70 5.66 -0.74
N SER A 275 9.52 5.98 -0.23
CA SER A 275 8.89 5.26 0.89
C SER A 275 8.61 3.79 0.55
N MET A 276 8.17 3.50 -0.67
CA MET A 276 8.01 2.12 -1.15
C MET A 276 9.35 1.38 -1.23
N VAL A 277 10.40 2.01 -1.78
CA VAL A 277 11.75 1.41 -1.82
C VAL A 277 12.25 1.15 -0.40
N GLY A 278 12.08 2.12 0.51
CA GLY A 278 12.37 1.97 1.94
C GLY A 278 11.68 0.76 2.55
N ALA A 279 10.37 0.63 2.39
CA ALA A 279 9.60 -0.51 2.89
C ALA A 279 10.14 -1.85 2.33
N ILE A 280 10.43 -1.91 1.03
CA ILE A 280 10.99 -3.12 0.40
C ILE A 280 12.36 -3.45 0.99
N THR A 281 13.25 -2.47 1.19
CA THR A 281 14.57 -2.70 1.80
C THR A 281 14.47 -3.20 3.23
N ILE A 282 13.53 -2.67 4.03
CA ILE A 282 13.27 -3.12 5.41
C ILE A 282 12.77 -4.57 5.42
N ILE A 283 11.84 -4.94 4.53
CA ILE A 283 11.35 -6.32 4.39
C ILE A 283 12.48 -7.27 3.97
N GLN A 284 13.33 -6.84 3.03
CA GLN A 284 14.50 -7.59 2.60
C GLN A 284 15.52 -7.76 3.74
N LEU A 285 15.70 -6.73 4.57
CA LEU A 285 16.54 -6.78 5.76
C LEU A 285 15.98 -7.76 6.80
N GLY A 286 14.68 -7.72 7.08
CA GLY A 286 14.02 -8.69 7.97
C GLY A 286 14.20 -10.14 7.47
N SER A 287 14.05 -10.36 6.17
CA SER A 287 14.31 -11.65 5.52
C SER A 287 15.78 -12.08 5.67
N PHE A 288 16.72 -11.15 5.58
CA PHE A 288 18.14 -11.40 5.81
C PHE A 288 18.43 -11.78 7.27
N VAL A 289 17.85 -11.07 8.24
CA VAL A 289 17.99 -11.38 9.67
C VAL A 289 17.50 -12.81 9.96
N ILE A 290 16.36 -13.22 9.41
CA ILE A 290 15.84 -14.60 9.55
C ILE A 290 16.85 -15.62 9.01
N ARG A 291 17.51 -15.34 7.88
CA ARG A 291 18.58 -16.20 7.34
C ARG A 291 19.81 -16.25 8.24
N GLN A 292 20.12 -15.16 8.94
CA GLN A 292 21.26 -15.09 9.83
C GLN A 292 21.05 -15.92 11.10
N LEU A 293 19.81 -16.08 11.60
CA LEU A 293 19.48 -16.90 12.78
C LEU A 293 19.90 -18.38 12.70
N ARG A 294 20.44 -18.83 11.55
CA ARG A 294 21.05 -20.15 11.36
C ARG A 294 22.29 -20.42 12.21
N PHE A 295 22.85 -19.42 12.92
CA PHE A 295 24.01 -19.63 13.79
C PHE A 295 23.70 -20.44 15.06
N HIS A 296 22.46 -20.37 15.57
CA HIS A 296 22.08 -21.10 16.79
C HIS A 296 21.44 -22.45 16.43
N PRO A 297 21.86 -23.59 17.03
CA PRO A 297 21.38 -24.93 16.66
C PRO A 297 19.85 -25.07 16.62
N ARG A 298 19.15 -24.51 17.62
CA ARG A 298 17.67 -24.55 17.69
C ARG A 298 16.99 -23.63 16.68
N LEU A 299 17.57 -22.45 16.40
CA LEU A 299 16.98 -21.47 15.48
C LEU A 299 17.29 -21.80 14.01
N ASN A 300 18.38 -22.54 13.74
CA ASN A 300 18.71 -23.04 12.41
C ASN A 300 17.69 -24.05 11.89
N VAL A 301 17.10 -24.87 12.76
CA VAL A 301 15.99 -25.76 12.38
C VAL A 301 14.81 -24.91 11.92
N PHE A 302 14.37 -23.96 12.74
CA PHE A 302 13.28 -23.03 12.39
C PHE A 302 13.54 -22.26 11.09
N ALA A 303 14.71 -21.63 10.95
CA ALA A 303 15.05 -20.84 9.76
C ALA A 303 15.11 -21.69 8.48
N ARG A 304 15.57 -22.95 8.58
CA ARG A 304 15.53 -23.89 7.44
C ARG A 304 14.11 -24.30 7.12
N THR A 305 13.26 -24.54 8.13
CA THR A 305 11.84 -24.84 7.93
C THR A 305 11.14 -23.72 7.19
N VAL A 306 11.31 -22.47 7.62
CA VAL A 306 10.73 -21.30 6.95
C VAL A 306 11.24 -21.17 5.52
N ALA A 307 12.56 -21.29 5.29
CA ALA A 307 13.12 -21.12 3.95
C ALA A 307 12.72 -22.24 2.96
N THR A 308 12.53 -23.46 3.45
CA THR A 308 12.10 -24.60 2.63
C THR A 308 10.59 -24.57 2.41
N SER A 309 9.79 -24.23 3.43
CA SER A 309 8.33 -24.15 3.31
C SER A 309 7.91 -23.05 2.34
N LEU A 310 8.55 -21.88 2.37
CA LEU A 310 8.29 -20.78 1.43
C LEU A 310 8.50 -21.18 -0.04
N ARG A 311 9.45 -22.08 -0.32
CA ARG A 311 9.70 -22.56 -1.69
C ARG A 311 8.59 -23.46 -2.20
N GLN A 312 8.10 -24.35 -1.34
CA GLN A 312 6.97 -25.22 -1.68
C GLN A 312 5.66 -24.43 -1.78
N PHE A 313 5.50 -23.41 -0.94
CA PHE A 313 4.38 -22.47 -0.97
C PHE A 313 4.22 -21.77 -2.30
N ARG A 314 5.32 -21.45 -2.99
CA ARG A 314 5.29 -20.76 -4.28
C ARG A 314 4.47 -21.52 -5.32
N ASP A 315 4.60 -22.84 -5.39
CA ASP A 315 3.89 -23.62 -6.41
C ASP A 315 2.39 -23.75 -6.04
N PHE A 316 2.09 -23.84 -4.75
CA PHE A 316 0.71 -23.81 -4.23
C PHE A 316 0.02 -22.44 -4.43
N ILE A 317 0.75 -21.32 -4.26
CA ILE A 317 0.16 -19.98 -4.36
C ILE A 317 -0.35 -19.68 -5.77
N VAL A 318 0.25 -20.29 -6.80
CA VAL A 318 -0.22 -20.19 -8.19
C VAL A 318 -1.62 -20.80 -8.32
N ILE A 319 -1.84 -21.99 -7.74
CA ILE A 319 -3.15 -22.65 -7.73
C ILE A 319 -4.17 -21.80 -6.97
N PHE A 320 -3.78 -21.27 -5.81
CA PHE A 320 -4.61 -20.37 -5.02
C PHE A 320 -5.03 -19.14 -5.82
N ILE A 321 -4.09 -18.44 -6.48
CA ILE A 321 -4.38 -17.23 -7.26
C ILE A 321 -5.35 -17.53 -8.41
N ILE A 322 -5.19 -18.65 -9.12
CA ILE A 322 -6.09 -19.02 -10.23
C ILE A 322 -7.52 -19.20 -9.73
N ILE A 323 -7.70 -19.96 -8.64
CA ILE A 323 -9.02 -20.22 -8.05
C ILE A 323 -9.60 -18.92 -7.48
N PHE A 324 -8.80 -18.16 -6.74
CA PHE A 324 -9.20 -16.89 -6.13
C PHE A 324 -9.67 -15.87 -7.17
N MET A 325 -8.91 -15.71 -8.27
CA MET A 325 -9.30 -14.81 -9.37
C MET A 325 -10.57 -15.28 -10.08
N THR A 326 -10.76 -16.60 -10.23
CA THR A 326 -11.99 -17.16 -10.82
C THR A 326 -13.21 -16.80 -9.98
N PHE A 327 -13.14 -16.97 -8.65
CA PHE A 327 -14.22 -16.56 -7.75
C PHE A 327 -14.43 -15.04 -7.75
N SER A 328 -13.34 -14.26 -7.79
CA SER A 328 -13.44 -12.79 -7.83
C SER A 328 -14.17 -12.29 -9.08
N LEU A 329 -13.82 -12.81 -10.26
CA LEU A 329 -14.49 -12.48 -11.52
C LEU A 329 -15.93 -13.01 -11.58
N ALA A 330 -16.19 -14.19 -11.02
CA ALA A 330 -17.55 -14.71 -10.88
C ALA A 330 -18.41 -13.83 -9.97
N GLY A 331 -17.87 -13.38 -8.83
CA GLY A 331 -18.54 -12.45 -7.91
C GLY A 331 -18.84 -11.10 -8.56
N ASN A 332 -17.87 -10.53 -9.30
CA ASN A 332 -18.08 -9.32 -10.10
C ASN A 332 -19.24 -9.48 -11.09
N SER A 333 -19.28 -10.62 -11.78
CA SER A 333 -20.31 -10.90 -12.79
C SER A 333 -21.69 -11.17 -12.20
N LEU A 334 -21.76 -11.82 -11.03
CA LEU A 334 -23.00 -12.17 -10.33
C LEU A 334 -23.62 -10.97 -9.61
N PHE A 335 -22.82 -10.20 -8.85
CA PHE A 335 -23.32 -9.18 -7.93
C PHE A 335 -22.97 -7.75 -8.32
N GLY A 336 -22.02 -7.55 -9.25
CA GLY A 336 -21.46 -6.22 -9.53
C GLY A 336 -22.45 -5.18 -10.06
N LYS A 337 -23.60 -5.61 -10.56
CA LYS A 337 -24.68 -4.71 -11.02
C LYS A 337 -25.44 -4.04 -9.87
N HIS A 338 -25.46 -4.66 -8.70
CA HIS A 338 -26.32 -4.23 -7.60
C HIS A 338 -25.57 -4.02 -6.27
N VAL A 339 -24.34 -4.54 -6.17
CA VAL A 339 -23.57 -4.54 -4.93
C VAL A 339 -22.24 -3.85 -5.19
N TYR A 340 -22.00 -2.71 -4.53
CA TYR A 340 -20.79 -1.90 -4.71
C TYR A 340 -19.51 -2.69 -4.47
N GLN A 341 -19.54 -3.60 -3.48
CA GLN A 341 -18.43 -4.50 -3.12
C GLN A 341 -17.95 -5.36 -4.30
N PHE A 342 -18.81 -5.62 -5.29
CA PHE A 342 -18.49 -6.41 -6.48
C PHE A 342 -18.58 -5.59 -7.77
N SER A 343 -18.66 -4.26 -7.70
CA SER A 343 -18.93 -3.40 -8.86
C SER A 343 -17.80 -3.38 -9.90
N SER A 344 -16.56 -3.56 -9.46
CA SER A 344 -15.37 -3.61 -10.31
C SER A 344 -14.54 -4.84 -9.99
N ALA A 345 -13.68 -5.25 -10.93
CA ALA A 345 -12.76 -6.38 -10.70
C ALA A 345 -11.86 -6.13 -9.49
N SER A 346 -11.39 -4.89 -9.29
CA SER A 346 -10.55 -4.51 -8.14
C SER A 346 -11.34 -4.59 -6.83
N ASN A 347 -12.55 -4.01 -6.79
CA ASN A 347 -13.40 -4.09 -5.60
C ASN A 347 -13.77 -5.54 -5.28
N SER A 348 -13.99 -6.36 -6.29
CA SER A 348 -14.26 -7.80 -6.13
C SER A 348 -13.08 -8.57 -5.54
N ILE A 349 -11.83 -8.21 -5.89
CA ILE A 349 -10.62 -8.80 -5.28
C ILE A 349 -10.57 -8.47 -3.79
N VAL A 350 -10.78 -7.20 -3.42
CA VAL A 350 -10.81 -6.75 -2.01
C VAL A 350 -11.93 -7.46 -1.25
N SER A 351 -13.11 -7.57 -1.84
CA SER A 351 -14.26 -8.26 -1.24
C SER A 351 -14.03 -9.75 -1.06
N CYS A 352 -13.39 -10.41 -2.03
CA CYS A 352 -12.96 -11.81 -1.88
C CYS A 352 -11.89 -11.97 -0.80
N MET A 353 -10.95 -11.03 -0.65
CA MET A 353 -10.00 -11.06 0.48
C MET A 353 -10.70 -10.89 1.83
N ASN A 354 -11.66 -9.97 1.93
CA ASN A 354 -12.47 -9.84 3.14
C ASN A 354 -13.27 -11.12 3.43
N MET A 355 -13.72 -11.83 2.38
CA MET A 355 -14.38 -13.13 2.54
C MET A 355 -13.40 -14.23 2.95
N LEU A 356 -12.13 -14.20 2.51
CA LEU A 356 -11.07 -15.11 2.96
C LEU A 356 -10.82 -14.97 4.48
N PHE A 357 -10.77 -13.73 4.98
CA PHE A 357 -10.58 -13.44 6.40
C PHE A 357 -11.88 -13.41 7.21
N GLN A 358 -13.00 -13.83 6.62
CA GLN A 358 -14.34 -13.86 7.25
C GLN A 358 -14.84 -12.50 7.78
N THR A 359 -14.30 -11.39 7.30
CA THR A 359 -14.77 -10.03 7.65
C THR A 359 -15.90 -9.54 6.73
N PHE A 360 -16.19 -10.28 5.67
CA PHE A 360 -17.22 -9.93 4.71
C PHE A 360 -18.65 -10.09 5.28
N ASN A 361 -19.47 -9.04 5.13
CA ASN A 361 -20.86 -9.07 5.55
C ASN A 361 -21.76 -9.75 4.49
N TYR A 362 -22.19 -10.99 4.76
CA TYR A 362 -23.08 -11.77 3.89
C TYR A 362 -24.42 -11.08 3.61
N ASN A 363 -24.92 -10.22 4.51
CA ASN A 363 -26.18 -9.51 4.30
C ASN A 363 -26.15 -8.60 3.06
N SER A 364 -24.96 -8.21 2.60
CA SER A 364 -24.78 -7.40 1.39
C SER A 364 -25.18 -8.13 0.10
N ILE A 365 -25.18 -9.47 0.10
CA ILE A 365 -25.48 -10.30 -1.09
C ILE A 365 -26.68 -11.24 -0.90
N SER A 366 -27.21 -11.36 0.32
CA SER A 366 -28.24 -12.36 0.66
C SER A 366 -29.56 -12.19 -0.09
N SER A 367 -29.82 -11.00 -0.64
CA SER A 367 -31.02 -10.69 -1.43
C SER A 367 -31.04 -11.35 -2.81
N PHE A 368 -29.89 -11.78 -3.34
CA PHE A 368 -29.79 -12.35 -4.69
C PHE A 368 -29.93 -13.87 -4.68
N ARG A 369 -30.73 -14.39 -5.63
CA ARG A 369 -30.87 -15.83 -5.84
C ARG A 369 -29.51 -16.42 -6.26
N GLY A 370 -29.04 -17.43 -5.54
CA GLY A 370 -27.73 -18.05 -5.78
C GLY A 370 -26.58 -17.49 -4.94
N ALA A 371 -26.79 -16.40 -4.18
CA ALA A 371 -25.76 -15.84 -3.30
C ALA A 371 -25.27 -16.83 -2.24
N GLY A 372 -26.19 -17.63 -1.67
CA GLY A 372 -25.84 -18.68 -0.72
C GLY A 372 -24.92 -19.74 -1.34
N ILE A 373 -25.19 -20.19 -2.57
CA ILE A 373 -24.37 -21.21 -3.25
C ILE A 373 -22.98 -20.65 -3.55
N TYR A 374 -22.88 -19.42 -4.06
CA TYR A 374 -21.61 -18.75 -4.28
C TYR A 374 -20.80 -18.62 -2.98
N PHE A 375 -21.43 -18.09 -1.92
CA PHE A 375 -20.76 -17.86 -0.65
C PHE A 375 -20.31 -19.16 0.02
N TRP A 376 -21.19 -20.17 0.10
CA TRP A 376 -20.84 -21.45 0.72
C TRP A 376 -19.82 -22.24 -0.11
N SER A 377 -19.90 -22.22 -1.44
CA SER A 377 -18.88 -22.86 -2.28
C SER A 377 -17.51 -22.19 -2.12
N TYR A 378 -17.45 -20.86 -2.02
CA TYR A 378 -16.22 -20.15 -1.69
C TYR A 378 -15.67 -20.54 -0.33
N MET A 379 -16.52 -20.58 0.71
CA MET A 379 -16.12 -20.95 2.07
C MET A 379 -15.59 -22.39 2.16
N ILE A 380 -16.18 -23.32 1.40
CA ILE A 380 -15.69 -24.69 1.36
C ILE A 380 -14.37 -24.77 0.59
N VAL A 381 -14.32 -24.25 -0.64
CA VAL A 381 -13.16 -24.43 -1.52
C VAL A 381 -11.95 -23.62 -1.02
N ILE A 382 -12.10 -22.33 -0.79
CA ILE A 382 -10.96 -21.46 -0.47
C ILE A 382 -10.64 -21.49 1.02
N ASN A 383 -11.63 -21.25 1.87
CA ASN A 383 -11.38 -21.14 3.31
C ASN A 383 -11.16 -22.52 3.96
N THR A 384 -11.99 -23.52 3.64
CA THR A 384 -11.85 -24.84 4.27
C THR A 384 -10.80 -25.70 3.57
N VAL A 385 -10.83 -25.85 2.26
CA VAL A 385 -9.90 -26.77 1.57
C VAL A 385 -8.53 -26.13 1.37
N LEU A 386 -8.44 -24.95 0.73
CA LEU A 386 -7.13 -24.37 0.39
C LEU A 386 -6.32 -23.91 1.61
N LEU A 387 -6.92 -23.24 2.61
CA LEU A 387 -6.15 -22.86 3.81
C LEU A 387 -5.73 -24.08 4.65
N ASN A 388 -6.54 -25.13 4.72
CA ASN A 388 -6.14 -26.34 5.44
C ASN A 388 -5.07 -27.14 4.66
N MET A 389 -5.12 -27.15 3.33
CA MET A 389 -4.04 -27.69 2.48
C MET A 389 -2.73 -26.92 2.69
N MET A 390 -2.82 -25.60 2.83
CA MET A 390 -1.68 -24.73 3.13
C MET A 390 -1.06 -25.06 4.49
N LEU A 391 -1.89 -25.24 5.53
CA LEU A 391 -1.42 -25.66 6.86
C LEU A 391 -0.79 -27.06 6.81
N ALA A 392 -1.40 -27.99 6.08
CA ALA A 392 -0.89 -29.34 5.90
C ALA A 392 0.50 -29.34 5.22
N MET A 393 0.72 -28.47 4.24
CA MET A 393 2.04 -28.28 3.62
C MET A 393 3.08 -27.80 4.64
N VAL A 394 2.75 -26.80 5.47
CA VAL A 394 3.69 -26.29 6.51
C VAL A 394 4.07 -27.39 7.49
N ILE A 395 3.08 -28.16 7.95
CA ILE A 395 3.29 -29.27 8.88
C ILE A 395 4.14 -30.36 8.21
N GLY A 396 3.88 -30.69 6.96
CA GLY A 396 4.67 -31.67 6.20
C GLY A 396 6.15 -31.29 6.14
N VAL A 397 6.47 -30.04 5.80
CA VAL A 397 7.87 -29.54 5.77
C VAL A 397 8.52 -29.53 7.15
N TYR A 398 7.75 -29.19 8.18
CA TYR A 398 8.24 -29.23 9.56
C TYR A 398 8.64 -30.66 9.93
N GLN A 399 7.77 -31.64 9.69
CA GLN A 399 8.03 -33.04 9.98
C GLN A 399 9.28 -33.56 9.24
N THR A 400 9.44 -33.25 7.95
CA THR A 400 10.62 -33.68 7.18
C THR A 400 11.92 -33.12 7.74
N ILE A 401 11.94 -31.85 8.15
CA ILE A 401 13.17 -31.22 8.66
C ILE A 401 13.49 -31.70 10.08
N THR A 402 12.48 -32.00 10.89
CA THR A 402 12.70 -32.62 12.20
C THR A 402 13.27 -34.04 12.07
N GLN A 403 12.79 -34.83 11.12
CA GLN A 403 13.32 -36.17 10.84
C GLN A 403 14.78 -36.11 10.36
N GLU A 404 15.08 -35.27 9.37
CA GLU A 404 16.47 -35.04 8.91
C GLU A 404 17.40 -34.59 10.05
N GLY A 405 16.87 -33.79 10.98
CA GLY A 405 17.59 -33.38 12.18
C GLY A 405 17.95 -34.54 13.10
N HIS A 406 16.99 -35.44 13.38
CA HIS A 406 17.20 -36.61 14.22
C HIS A 406 18.16 -37.62 13.57
N ASP A 407 17.98 -37.93 12.29
CA ASP A 407 18.83 -38.86 11.55
C ASP A 407 20.27 -38.35 11.45
N GLY A 408 20.45 -37.03 11.29
CA GLY A 408 21.75 -36.40 11.30
C GLY A 408 22.45 -36.48 12.66
N GLU A 409 21.70 -36.42 13.77
CA GLU A 409 22.25 -36.55 15.12
C GLU A 409 22.64 -38.01 15.44
N VAL A 410 21.77 -38.96 15.11
CA VAL A 410 22.04 -40.40 15.25
C VAL A 410 23.29 -40.79 14.46
N SER A 411 23.41 -40.33 13.22
CA SER A 411 24.58 -40.57 12.38
C SER A 411 25.87 -40.02 13.01
N ARG A 412 25.83 -38.82 13.59
CA ARG A 412 27.00 -38.24 14.28
C ARG A 412 27.38 -39.00 15.53
N GLN A 413 26.41 -39.44 16.32
CA GLN A 413 26.65 -40.23 17.52
C GLN A 413 27.25 -41.61 17.16
N LEU A 414 26.75 -42.25 16.11
CA LEU A 414 27.30 -43.48 15.55
C LEU A 414 28.74 -43.28 15.09
N ILE A 415 29.03 -42.23 14.32
CA ILE A 415 30.40 -41.92 13.87
C ILE A 415 31.35 -41.65 15.04
N ALA A 416 30.89 -40.92 16.06
CA ALA A 416 31.68 -40.66 17.26
C ALA A 416 31.99 -41.97 18.02
N ARG A 417 31.04 -42.90 18.11
CA ARG A 417 31.24 -44.24 18.69
C ARG A 417 32.20 -45.08 17.87
N ILE A 418 32.04 -45.11 16.55
CA ILE A 418 32.94 -45.86 15.64
C ILE A 418 34.36 -45.31 15.76
N ARG A 419 34.56 -43.99 15.73
CA ARG A 419 35.88 -43.35 15.87
C ARG A 419 36.53 -43.64 17.22
N LYS A 420 35.74 -43.72 18.30
CA LYS A 420 36.23 -44.06 19.64
C LYS A 420 36.63 -45.55 19.76
N ASN A 421 35.84 -46.44 19.16
CA ASN A 421 36.07 -47.88 19.25
C ASN A 421 37.09 -48.40 18.22
N TYR A 422 37.28 -47.73 17.09
CA TYR A 422 38.16 -48.15 15.99
C TYR A 422 39.09 -47.01 15.54
N PRO A 423 40.22 -46.81 16.25
CA PRO A 423 41.11 -45.68 16.00
C PRO A 423 42.08 -45.86 14.81
N SER A 424 42.27 -47.07 14.28
CA SER A 424 43.19 -47.31 13.15
C SER A 424 42.46 -47.37 11.80
N LYS A 425 43.06 -46.78 10.75
CA LYS A 425 42.52 -46.80 9.38
C LYS A 425 42.35 -48.22 8.83
N GLU A 426 43.14 -49.16 9.33
CA GLU A 426 43.11 -50.58 8.96
C GLU A 426 41.89 -51.30 9.53
N ALA A 427 41.45 -50.95 10.75
CA ALA A 427 40.26 -51.54 11.37
C ALA A 427 38.95 -51.11 10.70
N ILE A 428 38.91 -49.93 10.08
CA ILE A 428 37.74 -49.47 9.30
C ILE A 428 37.68 -50.21 7.95
N ARG A 429 38.83 -50.51 7.35
CA ARG A 429 38.93 -51.26 6.08
C ARG A 429 38.46 -52.70 6.22
N SER A 430 38.77 -53.37 7.34
CA SER A 430 38.31 -54.74 7.59
C SER A 430 36.79 -54.85 7.81
N LEU A 431 36.15 -53.80 8.33
CA LEU A 431 34.69 -53.75 8.50
C LEU A 431 33.92 -53.58 7.18
N LEU A 432 34.44 -52.76 6.27
CA LEU A 432 33.88 -52.61 4.92
C LEU A 432 33.98 -53.92 4.11
N CYS A 433 35.00 -54.74 4.35
CA CYS A 433 35.09 -56.07 3.75
C CYS A 433 34.07 -57.08 4.31
N TRP A 434 33.55 -56.87 5.53
CA TRP A 434 32.69 -57.82 6.22
C TRP A 434 31.29 -57.96 5.59
N ARG A 435 30.78 -56.95 4.89
CA ARG A 435 29.49 -57.02 4.16
C ARG A 435 29.61 -57.67 2.77
N GLY A 436 30.82 -57.73 2.20
CA GLY A 436 31.08 -58.27 0.86
C GLY A 436 31.14 -59.80 0.76
N GLN A 437 31.23 -60.51 1.90
CA GLN A 437 31.19 -61.96 1.95
C GLN A 437 29.88 -62.41 2.59
N GLY A 438 28.94 -62.85 1.76
CA GLY A 438 27.74 -63.53 2.20
C GLY A 438 28.08 -64.68 3.15
N ARG A 439 27.26 -64.81 4.21
CA ARG A 439 27.23 -65.91 5.20
C ARG A 439 28.10 -67.12 4.83
N THR A 440 29.33 -67.15 5.33
CA THR A 440 30.02 -68.42 5.61
C THR A 440 30.62 -68.36 7.00
N ARG A 441 30.07 -69.23 7.85
CA ARG A 441 30.55 -69.65 9.18
C ARG A 441 32.08 -69.60 9.27
N LEU A 442 32.61 -68.88 10.26
CA LEU A 442 33.97 -69.09 10.74
C LEU A 442 33.97 -69.30 12.25
N VAL A 443 34.63 -70.39 12.62
CA VAL A 443 34.85 -70.96 13.96
C VAL A 443 35.64 -69.96 14.82
N PRO A 444 35.38 -69.84 16.13
CA PRO A 444 36.13 -68.92 16.98
C PRO A 444 37.53 -69.48 17.27
N THR A 445 38.58 -68.77 16.85
CA THR A 445 39.91 -68.95 17.43
C THR A 445 40.09 -67.97 18.57
N LYS A 446 40.55 -68.50 19.72
CA LYS A 446 40.87 -67.77 20.94
C LYS A 446 41.99 -66.74 20.70
N ASP A 447 41.98 -65.73 21.56
CA ASP A 447 43.04 -64.74 21.82
C ASP A 447 42.95 -63.42 21.05
N HIS A 448 41.93 -62.61 21.38
CA HIS A 448 42.05 -61.15 21.52
C HIS A 448 40.90 -60.61 22.39
N PRO A 449 41.12 -59.55 23.20
CA PRO A 449 40.07 -59.01 24.06
C PRO A 449 38.92 -58.52 23.19
N ALA A 450 37.70 -58.99 23.50
CA ALA A 450 36.48 -58.76 22.76
C ALA A 450 36.23 -57.26 22.54
N ARG A 451 36.68 -56.74 21.39
CA ARG A 451 36.22 -55.46 20.88
C ARG A 451 34.94 -55.75 20.11
N SER A 452 33.83 -55.43 20.76
CA SER A 452 32.44 -55.61 20.28
C SER A 452 32.35 -55.61 18.76
N THR A 453 31.90 -56.71 18.15
CA THR A 453 31.58 -56.73 16.72
C THR A 453 30.60 -55.59 16.42
N PRO A 454 30.85 -54.76 15.39
CA PRO A 454 29.97 -53.64 15.10
C PRO A 454 28.59 -54.16 14.71
N SER A 455 27.58 -53.42 15.15
CA SER A 455 26.21 -53.73 14.76
C SER A 455 26.02 -53.46 13.27
N ILE A 456 25.04 -54.11 12.64
CA ILE A 456 24.70 -53.89 11.22
C ILE A 456 24.44 -52.39 10.95
N ALA A 457 23.87 -51.68 11.92
CA ALA A 457 23.63 -50.24 11.85
C ALA A 457 24.93 -49.40 11.78
N ASP A 458 26.02 -49.84 12.43
CA ASP A 458 27.32 -49.16 12.38
C ASP A 458 27.98 -49.29 10.99
N VAL A 459 27.71 -50.39 10.28
CA VAL A 459 28.24 -50.66 8.93
C VAL A 459 27.43 -49.90 7.87
N GLU A 460 26.10 -49.82 8.01
CA GLU A 460 25.23 -49.04 7.11
C GLU A 460 25.50 -47.53 7.18
N ALA A 461 25.79 -47.00 8.37
CA ALA A 461 26.15 -45.59 8.55
C ALA A 461 27.45 -45.19 7.81
N LEU A 462 28.40 -46.13 7.64
CA LEU A 462 29.65 -45.89 6.91
C LEU A 462 29.48 -45.91 5.39
N GLU A 463 28.51 -46.64 4.86
CA GLU A 463 28.22 -46.70 3.42
C GLU A 463 27.45 -45.49 2.90
N PHE A 464 26.53 -44.91 3.70
CA PHE A 464 25.82 -43.67 3.34
C PHE A 464 26.79 -42.52 2.99
N PHE A 465 27.93 -42.42 3.69
CA PHE A 465 28.96 -41.40 3.45
C PHE A 465 29.94 -41.73 2.32
N LYS A 466 29.90 -42.93 1.73
CA LYS A 466 30.69 -43.22 0.52
C LYS A 466 30.02 -42.65 -0.74
N ASN A 467 28.73 -42.30 -0.63
CA ASN A 467 27.87 -41.83 -1.71
C ASN A 467 27.41 -40.36 -1.55
N VAL A 468 27.93 -39.64 -0.54
CA VAL A 468 27.81 -38.18 -0.33
C VAL A 468 29.20 -37.58 -0.43
#